data_AF-A0A223PC60-F1
#
_entry.id   AF-A0A223PC60-F1
#
_cell.length_a   1.000
_cell.length_b   1.000
_cell.length_c   1.000
_cell.angle_alpha   90.00
_cell.angle_beta   90.00
_cell.angle_gamma   90.00
#
_symmetry.space_group_name_H-M   'P 1'
#
loop_
_entity.id
_entity.type
_entity.pdbx_description
1 polymer ?
#
loop_
_entity_poly.entity_id
_entity_poly.type
_entity_poly.pdbx_seq_one_letter_code
_entity_poly.pdbx_strand_id
1 'polypeptide(L)'
;MKWHIYKTLSVDAFWNNLKTVAETERQIGRSGSVSLVVVETQPATPDALAFAEGWLAAKTAACEYGWDGVERSESMVFWLPSPSDFLYGFVIKPAFDNESTFIASPYPLPWLPAA
;
A
#
# COMPACT_ATOMS: atom_id res chain seq x y z
N MET A 1 -9.13 4.55 7.97
CA MET A 1 -9.28 3.20 7.34
C MET A 1 -8.82 2.16 8.35
N LYS A 2 -9.44 0.96 8.39
CA LYS A 2 -8.93 -0.16 9.21
C LYS A 2 -8.00 -1.00 8.32
N TRP A 3 -6.75 -1.19 8.76
CA TRP A 3 -5.78 -2.01 8.04
C TRP A 3 -5.83 -3.46 8.52
N HIS A 4 -5.90 -4.39 7.57
CA HIS A 4 -5.72 -5.82 7.78
C HIS A 4 -4.27 -6.15 7.49
N ILE A 5 -3.55 -6.63 8.52
CA ILE A 5 -2.14 -6.98 8.40
C ILE A 5 -1.99 -8.49 8.28
N TYR A 6 -1.17 -8.90 7.33
CA TYR A 6 -0.80 -10.28 7.09
C TYR A 6 0.71 -10.41 7.16
N LYS A 7 1.20 -11.48 7.79
CA LYS A 7 2.60 -11.88 7.73
C LYS A 7 2.67 -13.16 6.90
N THR A 8 3.32 -13.08 5.76
CA THR A 8 3.50 -14.20 4.83
C THR A 8 4.97 -14.59 4.75
N LEU A 9 5.25 -15.80 4.28
CA LEU A 9 6.62 -16.16 3.88
C LEU A 9 7.10 -15.19 2.80
N SER A 10 8.42 -14.97 2.70
CA SER A 10 9.00 -14.09 1.71
C SER A 10 8.63 -14.58 0.31
N VAL A 11 7.69 -13.87 -0.30
CA VAL A 11 7.39 -13.98 -1.72
C VAL A 11 8.19 -12.87 -2.36
N ASP A 12 9.32 -13.16 -2.99
CA ASP A 12 10.09 -12.13 -3.71
C ASP A 12 9.62 -11.94 -5.15
N ALA A 13 8.85 -12.91 -5.67
CA ALA A 13 8.37 -12.89 -7.03
C ALA A 13 7.29 -11.81 -7.24
N PHE A 14 7.38 -11.12 -8.38
CA PHE A 14 6.39 -10.17 -8.91
C PHE A 14 6.18 -8.85 -8.15
N TRP A 15 6.68 -8.69 -6.91
CA TRP A 15 6.63 -7.38 -6.23
C TRP A 15 7.43 -6.30 -6.94
N ASN A 16 8.47 -6.68 -7.65
CA ASN A 16 9.26 -5.79 -8.51
C ASN A 16 8.48 -5.22 -9.71
N ASN A 17 7.27 -5.73 -10.01
CA ASN A 17 6.38 -5.15 -11.02
C ASN A 17 5.46 -4.07 -10.45
N LEU A 18 5.44 -3.89 -9.13
CA LEU A 18 4.67 -2.86 -8.45
C LEU A 18 5.48 -1.58 -8.33
N LYS A 19 4.77 -0.46 -8.18
CA LYS A 19 5.40 0.82 -7.83
C LYS A 19 5.75 0.84 -6.36
N THR A 20 6.84 1.51 -6.04
CA THR A 20 7.17 1.86 -4.66
C THR A 20 6.17 2.87 -4.09
N VAL A 21 6.13 2.99 -2.76
CA VAL A 21 5.37 4.04 -2.07
C VAL A 21 5.80 5.43 -2.56
N ALA A 22 7.10 5.67 -2.68
CA ALA A 22 7.64 6.96 -3.13
C ALA A 22 7.26 7.30 -4.58
N GLU A 23 7.27 6.33 -5.49
CA GLU A 23 6.82 6.52 -6.88
C GLU A 23 5.32 6.82 -6.94
N THR A 24 4.53 6.10 -6.14
CA THR A 24 3.07 6.26 -6.09
C THR A 24 2.69 7.63 -5.53
N GLU A 25 3.32 8.06 -4.45
CA GLU A 25 3.11 9.38 -3.85
C GLU A 25 3.42 10.50 -4.86
N ARG A 26 4.54 10.42 -5.58
CA ARG A 26 4.89 11.38 -6.64
C ARG A 26 3.87 11.39 -7.77
N GLN A 27 3.32 10.24 -8.15
CA GLN A 27 2.29 10.17 -9.18
C GLN A 27 0.98 10.82 -8.73
N ILE A 28 0.56 10.56 -7.49
CA ILE A 28 -0.65 11.13 -6.90
C ILE A 28 -0.50 12.66 -6.78
N GLY A 29 0.63 13.14 -6.25
CA GLY A 29 0.90 14.57 -6.11
C GLY A 29 0.96 15.34 -7.45
N ARG A 30 1.44 14.69 -8.52
CA ARG A 30 1.39 15.25 -9.88
C ARG A 30 -0.04 15.31 -10.43
N SER A 31 -0.87 14.32 -10.11
CA SER A 31 -2.25 14.26 -10.58
C SER A 31 -3.13 15.35 -9.95
N GLY A 32 -2.84 15.76 -8.71
CA GLY A 32 -3.50 16.88 -8.05
C GLY A 32 -3.12 18.28 -8.59
N SER A 33 -2.08 18.39 -9.43
CA SER A 33 -1.58 19.69 -9.94
C SER A 33 -2.06 20.04 -11.35
N VAL A 34 -2.90 19.21 -12.00
CA VAL A 34 -3.44 19.49 -13.34
C VAL A 34 -4.90 19.92 -13.24
N SER A 35 -5.11 21.21 -12.95
CA SER A 35 -6.39 21.88 -13.23
C SER A 35 -6.41 22.32 -14.70
N LEU A 36 -6.77 21.41 -15.61
CA LEU A 36 -7.17 21.78 -16.97
C LEU A 36 -8.32 20.87 -17.44
N VAL A 37 -9.53 21.42 -17.32
CA VAL A 37 -10.74 21.15 -18.10
C VAL A 37 -10.73 19.86 -18.93
N VAL A 38 -11.22 18.76 -18.36
CA VAL A 38 -11.83 17.68 -19.14
C VAL A 38 -13.06 17.19 -18.39
N VAL A 39 -14.23 17.42 -19.00
CA VAL A 39 -15.48 16.77 -18.67
C VAL A 39 -15.36 15.32 -19.13
N GLU A 40 -15.10 14.41 -18.20
CA GLU A 40 -15.53 12.99 -18.21
C GLU A 40 -14.92 12.29 -16.99
N THR A 41 -15.79 11.88 -16.05
CA THR A 41 -15.61 10.90 -14.95
C THR A 41 -14.23 10.21 -14.87
N GLN A 42 -13.20 10.90 -14.36
CA GLN A 42 -12.01 10.23 -13.86
C GLN A 42 -12.34 9.61 -12.50
N PRO A 43 -12.02 8.32 -12.26
CA PRO A 43 -12.07 7.77 -10.91
C PRO A 43 -11.17 8.64 -10.02
N ALA A 44 -11.67 9.00 -8.84
CA ALA A 44 -11.02 9.93 -7.94
C ALA A 44 -9.63 9.37 -7.58
N THR A 45 -8.56 9.98 -8.10
CA THR A 45 -7.22 9.67 -7.62
C THR A 45 -7.19 9.95 -6.11
N PRO A 46 -6.63 9.04 -5.28
CA PRO A 46 -6.55 9.29 -3.85
C PRO A 46 -5.90 10.63 -3.58
N ASP A 47 -6.39 11.37 -2.59
CA ASP A 47 -5.71 12.60 -2.15
C ASP A 47 -4.30 12.24 -1.65
N ALA A 48 -3.30 13.06 -2.00
CA ALA A 48 -1.90 12.84 -1.62
C ALA A 48 -1.75 12.81 -0.10
N LEU A 49 -2.49 13.67 0.61
CA LEU A 49 -2.51 13.68 2.07
C LEU A 49 -3.12 12.38 2.62
N ALA A 50 -4.27 11.96 2.09
CA ALA A 50 -4.91 10.71 2.49
C ALA A 50 -4.02 9.47 2.23
N PHE A 51 -3.26 9.46 1.14
CA PHE A 51 -2.29 8.40 0.84
C PHE A 51 -1.15 8.37 1.86
N ALA A 52 -0.57 9.52 2.21
CA ALA A 52 0.49 9.63 3.20
C ALA A 52 0.01 9.22 4.61
N GLU A 53 -1.19 9.66 5.01
CA GLU A 53 -1.83 9.25 6.27
C GLU A 53 -2.13 7.74 6.27
N GLY A 54 -2.60 7.22 5.15
CA GLY A 54 -2.84 5.79 4.95
C GLY A 54 -1.57 4.97 5.14
N TRP A 55 -0.46 5.41 4.55
CA TRP A 55 0.84 4.76 4.69
C TRP A 55 1.34 4.77 6.14
N LEU A 56 1.24 5.91 6.83
CA LEU A 56 1.61 5.99 8.25
C LEU A 56 0.78 5.03 9.11
N ALA A 57 -0.55 5.00 8.91
CA ALA A 57 -1.44 4.12 9.64
C ALA A 57 -1.16 2.63 9.34
N ALA A 58 -0.82 2.28 8.10
CA ALA A 58 -0.45 0.92 7.72
C ALA A 58 0.85 0.47 8.40
N LYS A 59 1.86 1.35 8.47
CA LYS A 59 3.11 1.07 9.20
C LYS A 59 2.87 0.86 10.68
N THR A 60 2.07 1.73 11.33
CA THR A 60 1.72 1.57 12.74
C THR A 60 1.06 0.23 13.00
N ALA A 61 0.05 -0.13 12.20
CA ALA A 61 -0.63 -1.42 12.33
C ALA A 61 0.30 -2.61 12.08
N ALA A 62 1.24 -2.50 11.13
CA ALA A 62 2.25 -3.54 10.89
C ALA A 62 3.23 -3.69 12.08
N CYS A 63 3.66 -2.59 12.70
CA CYS A 63 4.48 -2.63 13.91
C CYS A 63 3.73 -3.28 15.08
N GLU A 64 2.46 -2.92 15.30
CA GLU A 64 1.61 -3.55 16.32
C GLU A 64 1.43 -5.05 16.07
N TYR A 65 1.50 -5.48 14.81
CA TYR A 65 1.44 -6.88 14.40
C TYR A 65 2.78 -7.63 14.49
N GLY A 66 3.87 -6.95 14.85
CA GLY A 66 5.18 -7.56 15.07
C GLY A 66 6.23 -7.31 13.99
N TRP A 67 6.01 -6.34 13.09
CA TRP A 67 7.11 -5.76 12.30
C TRP A 67 8.01 -4.87 13.18
N ASP A 68 9.32 -4.92 12.95
CA ASP A 68 10.33 -4.16 13.69
C ASP A 68 10.35 -2.65 13.38
N GLY A 69 9.59 -2.21 12.37
CA GLY A 69 9.52 -0.81 11.94
C GLY A 69 10.66 -0.36 11.03
N VAL A 70 11.52 -1.28 10.59
CA VAL A 70 12.66 -1.00 9.70
C VAL A 70 12.48 -1.77 8.39
N GLU A 71 12.55 -1.05 7.27
CA GLU A 71 12.40 -1.60 5.92
C GLU A 71 13.76 -2.07 5.39
N ARG A 72 13.83 -3.27 4.79
CA ARG A 72 15.02 -3.75 4.06
C ARG A 72 15.18 -3.03 2.72
N SER A 73 14.06 -2.82 2.06
CA SER A 73 13.92 -2.26 0.71
C SER A 73 12.67 -1.40 0.67
N GLU A 74 12.56 -0.54 -0.34
CA GLU A 74 11.38 0.31 -0.52
C GLU A 74 10.10 -0.53 -0.53
N SER A 75 9.14 -0.17 0.33
CA SER A 75 7.81 -0.76 0.32
C SER A 75 7.09 -0.49 -1.00
N MET A 76 6.26 -1.46 -1.41
CA MET A 76 5.52 -1.44 -2.66
C MET A 76 4.03 -1.15 -2.42
N VAL A 77 3.36 -0.66 -3.45
CA VAL A 77 1.91 -0.40 -3.45
C VAL A 77 1.21 -1.35 -4.42
N PHE A 78 0.16 -2.01 -3.96
CA PHE A 78 -0.76 -2.77 -4.81
C PHE A 78 -2.16 -2.14 -4.80
N TRP A 79 -2.90 -2.36 -5.88
CA TRP A 79 -4.25 -1.82 -6.05
C TRP A 79 -5.28 -2.95 -6.07
N LEU A 80 -6.37 -2.77 -5.32
CA LEU A 80 -7.50 -3.67 -5.25
C LEU A 80 -8.70 -3.00 -5.92
N PRO A 81 -9.33 -3.64 -6.91
CA PRO A 81 -10.60 -3.15 -7.42
C PRO A 81 -11.68 -3.27 -6.33
N SER A 82 -12.53 -2.25 -6.23
CA SER A 82 -13.74 -2.24 -5.42
C SER A 82 -14.94 -1.92 -6.33
N PRO A 83 -16.19 -2.15 -5.87
CA PRO A 83 -17.38 -1.93 -6.70
C PRO A 83 -17.51 -0.52 -7.30
N SER A 84 -16.90 0.50 -6.69
CA SER A 84 -17.03 1.90 -7.11
C SER A 84 -15.71 2.61 -7.37
N ASP A 85 -14.57 2.02 -7.02
CA ASP A 85 -13.25 2.67 -7.11
C ASP A 85 -12.10 1.64 -7.02
N PHE A 86 -10.86 2.10 -7.02
CA PHE A 86 -9.68 1.33 -6.63
C PHE A 86 -9.17 1.75 -5.26
N LEU A 87 -8.79 0.76 -4.46
CA LEU A 87 -8.18 0.95 -3.16
C LEU A 87 -6.72 0.52 -3.23
N TYR A 88 -5.87 1.09 -2.38
CA TYR A 88 -4.46 0.73 -2.32
C TYR A 88 -4.14 -0.02 -1.03
N GLY A 89 -3.16 -0.91 -1.12
CA GLY A 89 -2.52 -1.55 0.02
C GLY A 89 -1.00 -1.51 -0.14
N PHE A 90 -0.31 -1.95 0.91
CA PHE A 90 1.14 -1.85 1.01
C PHE A 90 1.79 -3.22 1.23
N VAL A 91 2.96 -3.42 0.63
CA VAL A 91 3.83 -4.56 0.86
C VAL A 91 5.11 -4.07 1.51
N ILE A 92 5.42 -4.59 2.69
CA ILE A 92 6.55 -4.18 3.53
C ILE A 92 7.50 -5.38 3.68
N LYS A 93 8.77 -5.15 3.39
CA LYS A 93 9.85 -6.13 3.59
C LYS A 93 10.70 -5.73 4.80
N PRO A 94 10.67 -6.48 5.92
CA PRO A 94 11.44 -6.17 7.11
C PRO A 94 12.95 -6.24 6.88
N ALA A 95 13.71 -5.36 7.54
CA ALA A 95 15.18 -5.33 7.49
C ALA A 95 15.84 -6.54 8.15
N PHE A 96 15.28 -7.01 9.28
CA PHE A 96 15.90 -8.04 10.11
C PHE A 96 15.25 -9.42 9.98
N ASP A 97 14.14 -9.54 9.24
CA ASP A 97 13.42 -10.78 8.98
C ASP A 97 13.25 -10.97 7.46
N ASN A 98 14.24 -11.62 6.85
CA ASN A 98 14.29 -11.87 5.41
C ASN A 98 13.32 -12.95 4.94
N GLU A 99 12.70 -13.68 5.87
CA GLU A 99 11.80 -14.77 5.57
C GLU A 99 10.35 -14.31 5.53
N SER A 100 10.10 -13.03 5.81
CA SER A 100 8.76 -12.51 6.00
C SER A 100 8.45 -11.34 5.08
N THR A 101 7.19 -11.28 4.65
CA THR A 101 6.62 -10.13 3.96
C THR A 101 5.33 -9.74 4.66
N PHE A 102 5.24 -8.47 5.07
CA PHE A 102 4.05 -7.90 5.66
C PHE A 102 3.18 -7.28 4.57
N ILE A 103 1.90 -7.58 4.57
CA ILE A 103 0.92 -7.04 3.63
C ILE A 103 -0.12 -6.29 4.44
N ALA A 104 -0.28 -4.99 4.16
CA ALA A 104 -1.31 -4.14 4.74
C ALA A 104 -2.40 -3.87 3.70
N SER A 105 -3.61 -4.34 3.94
CA SER A 105 -4.74 -4.21 3.04
C SER A 105 -5.91 -3.48 3.71
N PRO A 106 -6.63 -2.58 3.02
CA PRO A 106 -7.82 -1.94 3.56
C PRO A 106 -9.03 -2.89 3.58
N TYR A 107 -8.93 -4.05 2.92
CA TYR A 107 -9.94 -5.11 2.86
C TYR A 107 -9.36 -6.46 3.28
N PRO A 108 -10.18 -7.37 3.85
CA PRO A 108 -9.75 -8.73 4.10
C PRO A 108 -9.33 -9.44 2.80
N LEU A 109 -8.16 -10.08 2.82
CA LEU A 109 -7.64 -10.93 1.74
C LEU A 109 -7.78 -12.40 2.18
N PRO A 110 -8.87 -13.11 1.81
CA PRO A 110 -9.22 -14.41 2.39
C PRO A 110 -8.24 -15.54 2.02
N TRP A 111 -7.39 -15.35 1.01
CA TRP A 111 -6.35 -16.30 0.63
C TRP A 111 -5.05 -16.13 1.43
N LEU A 112 -4.93 -15.06 2.22
CA LEU A 112 -3.81 -14.86 3.13
C LEU A 112 -4.25 -15.24 4.55
N PRO A 113 -3.42 -15.98 5.30
CA PRO A 113 -3.72 -16.31 6.68
C PRO A 113 -3.78 -15.01 7.48
N ALA A 114 -4.99 -14.63 7.90
CA ALA A 114 -5.19 -13.52 8.81
C ALA A 114 -4.59 -13.86 10.18
N ALA A 115 -4.19 -12.80 10.90
CA ALA A 115 -3.94 -12.80 12.33
C ALA A 115 -5.05 -13.49 13.14
#